data_AF-A0A2J0MFR5-F1
#
_entry.id   AF-A0A2J0MFR5-F1
#
_cell.length_a   1.000
_cell.length_b   1.000
_cell.length_c   1.000
_cell.angle_alpha   90.00
_cell.angle_beta   90.00
_cell.angle_gamma   90.00
#
_symmetry.space_group_name_H-M   'P 1'
#
loop_
_entity.id
_entity.type
_entity.pdbx_description
1 polymer ?
#
loop_
_entity_poly.entity_id
_entity_poly.type
_entity_poly.pdbx_seq_one_letter_code
_entity_poly.pdbx_strand_id
1 'polypeptide(L)' 'MTKKIENLKEMKEDELKKKLFELEEEIRSIRFKAEGSKSKNVKETATLKKQVARILTKINEKK' A
#
# COMPACT_ATOMS: atom_id res chain seq x y z
N MET A 1 3.48 -1.36 18.48
CA MET A 1 3.47 -0.31 17.42
C MET A 1 2.09 -0.28 16.76
N THR A 2 1.17 0.45 17.37
CA THR A 2 -0.28 0.45 17.11
C THR A 2 -0.70 1.86 16.67
N LYS A 3 -0.24 2.35 15.51
CA LYS A 3 -0.54 3.74 15.07
C LYS A 3 -0.72 3.95 13.56
N LYS A 4 -1.26 2.96 12.81
CA LYS A 4 -1.60 3.13 11.38
C LYS A 4 -2.90 2.43 10.94
N ILE A 5 -3.67 1.86 11.87
CA ILE A 5 -4.90 1.11 11.54
C ILE A 5 -6.14 2.03 11.55
N GLU A 6 -6.08 3.16 12.25
CA GLU A 6 -7.24 4.03 12.52
C GLU A 6 -7.83 4.68 11.25
N ASN A 7 -7.03 4.93 10.21
CA ASN A 7 -7.52 5.68 9.04
C ASN A 7 -8.15 4.83 7.92
N LEU A 8 -8.28 3.51 8.07
CA LEU A 8 -8.86 2.66 7.00
C LEU A 8 -10.32 2.27 7.24
N LYS A 9 -10.84 2.45 8.46
CA LYS A 9 -12.24 2.13 8.79
C LYS A 9 -13.23 3.19 8.29
N GLU A 10 -12.82 4.47 8.33
CA GLU A 10 -13.70 5.61 8.02
C GLU A 10 -13.73 6.00 6.55
N MET A 11 -12.87 5.40 5.70
CA MET A 11 -12.78 5.77 4.29
C MET A 11 -13.87 5.12 3.44
N LYS A 12 -14.38 5.89 2.47
CA LYS A 12 -15.31 5.40 1.45
C LYS A 12 -14.60 4.41 0.53
N GLU A 13 -15.35 3.45 -0.02
CA GLU A 13 -14.80 2.42 -0.91
C GLU A 13 -14.05 3.02 -2.12
N ASP A 14 -14.53 4.15 -2.64
CA ASP A 14 -13.90 4.86 -3.75
C ASP A 14 -12.52 5.42 -3.39
N GLU A 15 -12.35 5.90 -2.16
CA GLU A 15 -11.06 6.41 -1.67
C GLU A 15 -10.07 5.27 -1.38
N LEU A 16 -10.58 4.11 -0.94
CA LEU A 16 -9.77 2.91 -0.77
C LEU A 16 -9.23 2.39 -2.11
N LYS A 17 -10.06 2.43 -3.18
CA LYS A 17 -9.62 2.07 -4.54
C LYS A 17 -8.58 3.04 -5.08
N LYS A 18 -8.75 4.35 -4.88
CA LYS A 18 -7.73 5.35 -5.27
C LYS A 18 -6.39 5.12 -4.57
N LYS A 19 -6.43 4.91 -3.25
CA LYS A 19 -5.20 4.59 -2.48
C LYS A 19 -4.55 3.29 -2.93
N LEU A 20 -5.34 2.29 -3.34
CA LEU A 20 -4.81 1.05 -3.86
C LEU A 20 -4.02 1.30 -5.15
N PHE A 21 -4.57 2.08 -6.08
CA PHE A 21 -3.92 2.44 -7.33
C PHE A 21 -2.61 3.21 -7.10
N GLU A 22 -2.63 4.22 -6.22
CA GLU A 22 -1.43 4.99 -5.86
C GLU A 22 -0.31 4.10 -5.28
N LEU A 23 -0.66 3.17 -4.39
CA LEU A 23 0.31 2.23 -3.79
C LEU A 23 0.86 1.24 -4.83
N GLU A 24 0.07 0.81 -5.79
CA GLU A 24 0.53 -0.07 -6.88
C GLU A 24 1.51 0.64 -7.82
N GLU A 25 1.23 1.91 -8.17
CA GLU A 25 2.15 2.76 -8.93
C GLU A 25 3.45 3.00 -8.17
N GLU A 26 3.37 3.25 -6.86
CA GLU A 26 4.54 3.43 -6.01
C GLU A 26 5.43 2.16 -6.01
N ILE A 27 4.82 0.98 -5.87
CA ILE A 27 5.53 -0.31 -5.96
C ILE A 27 6.16 -0.50 -7.35
N ARG A 28 5.47 -0.10 -8.43
CA ARG A 28 6.03 -0.14 -9.79
C ARG A 28 7.25 0.77 -9.90
N SER A 29 7.14 2.02 -9.43
CA SER A 29 8.22 2.99 -9.46
C SER A 29 9.46 2.51 -8.67
N ILE A 30 9.24 1.86 -7.52
CA ILE A 30 10.33 1.30 -6.71
C ILE A 30 10.99 0.12 -7.43
N ARG A 31 10.22 -0.74 -8.10
CA ARG A 31 10.78 -1.84 -8.90
C ARG A 31 11.67 -1.32 -10.04
N PHE A 32 11.20 -0.32 -10.79
CA PHE A 32 12.00 0.31 -11.84
C PHE A 32 13.26 0.99 -11.29
N LYS A 33 13.16 1.71 -10.16
CA LYS A 33 14.32 2.35 -9.51
C LYS A 33 15.32 1.35 -8.94
N ALA A 34 14.86 0.18 -8.49
CA ALA A 34 15.70 -0.87 -7.90
C ALA A 34 16.56 -1.61 -8.93
N GLU A 35 16.14 -1.65 -10.20
CA GLU A 35 16.88 -2.30 -11.29
C GLU A 35 18.13 -1.49 -11.71
N GLY A 36 18.04 -0.16 -11.67
CA GLY A 36 19.14 0.74 -12.04
C GLY A 36 20.11 1.08 -10.90
N SER A 37 19.74 0.88 -9.64
CA SER A 37 20.61 1.18 -8.49
C SER A 37 20.17 0.40 -7.26
N LYS A 38 21.12 -0.07 -6.43
CA LYS A 38 20.85 -0.82 -5.20
C LYS A 38 20.07 0.07 -4.23
N SER A 39 18.74 -0.02 -4.28
CA SER A 39 17.87 0.84 -3.50
C SER A 39 18.12 0.63 -2.01
N LYS A 40 18.46 1.70 -1.30
CA LYS A 40 18.93 1.66 0.10
C LYS A 40 17.85 1.13 1.05
N ASN A 41 16.57 1.20 0.66
CA ASN A 41 15.45 0.88 1.53
C ASN A 41 14.65 -0.35 1.06
N VAL A 42 15.29 -1.52 1.11
CA VAL A 42 14.68 -2.82 0.75
C VAL A 42 13.37 -3.09 1.49
N LYS A 43 13.21 -2.54 2.70
CA LYS A 43 12.04 -2.73 3.56
C LYS A 43 10.79 -1.96 3.11
N GLU A 44 10.92 -0.91 2.30
CA GLU A 44 9.78 -0.10 1.82
C GLU A 44 8.81 -0.93 0.99
N THR A 45 9.32 -1.78 0.10
CA THR A 45 8.47 -2.67 -0.72
C THR A 45 7.63 -3.62 0.13
N ALA A 46 8.21 -4.16 1.21
CA ALA A 46 7.51 -5.06 2.12
C ALA A 46 6.43 -4.33 2.94
N THR A 47 6.68 -3.08 3.34
CA THR A 47 5.67 -2.26 4.03
C THR A 47 4.52 -1.88 3.10
N LEU A 48 4.81 -1.49 1.86
CA LEU A 48 3.80 -1.13 0.87
C LEU A 48 2.90 -2.31 0.51
N LYS A 49 3.48 -3.51 0.29
CA LYS A 49 2.71 -4.75 0.09
C LYS A 49 1.76 -5.06 1.25
N LYS A 50 2.21 -4.85 2.51
CA LYS A 50 1.36 -5.02 3.69
C LYS A 50 0.22 -3.99 3.76
N GLN A 51 0.45 -2.77 3.28
CA GLN A 51 -0.60 -1.74 3.21
C GLN A 51 -1.65 -2.10 2.15
N VAL A 52 -1.23 -2.53 0.95
CA VAL A 52 -2.14 -3.03 -0.09
C VAL A 52 -2.99 -4.20 0.41
N ALA A 53 -2.37 -5.18 1.06
CA ALA A 53 -3.08 -6.33 1.64
C ALA A 53 -4.14 -5.89 2.65
N ARG A 54 -3.83 -4.93 3.53
CA ARG A 54 -4.79 -4.40 4.51
C ARG A 54 -5.96 -3.66 3.87
N ILE A 55 -5.72 -2.92 2.78
CA ILE A 55 -6.78 -2.24 2.03
C ILE A 55 -7.71 -3.27 1.39
N LEU A 56 -7.15 -4.29 0.73
CA LEU A 56 -7.92 -5.38 0.13
C LEU A 56 -8.74 -6.15 1.16
N THR A 57 -8.18 -6.45 2.34
CA THR A 57 -8.93 -7.08 3.43
C THR A 57 -10.11 -6.21 3.86
N LYS A 58 -9.94 -4.89 3.97
CA LYS A 58 -11.02 -3.98 4.35
C LYS A 58 -12.11 -3.86 3.29
N ILE A 59 -11.75 -3.88 2.01
CA ILE A 59 -12.72 -3.93 0.91
C ILE A 59 -13.53 -5.24 1.00
N ASN A 60 -12.88 -6.36 1.28
CA ASN A 60 -13.56 -7.65 1.39
C ASN A 60 -14.43 -7.76 2.65
N GLU A 61 -14.04 -7.16 3.79
CA GLU A 61 -14.84 -7.13 5.02
C GLU A 61 -16.12 -6.27 4.89
N LYS A 62 -16.17 -5.33 3.95
CA LYS A 62 -17.36 -4.49 3.68
C LYS A 62 -18.35 -5.13 2.70
N LYS A 63 -17.94 -6.18 2.01
CA LYS A 63 -18.73 -6.90 1.00
C LYS A 63 -19.59 -7.99 1.65
#